data_AF-G2YMV8-F1
#
_entry.id   AF-G2YMV8-F1
#
_cell.length_a   1.000
_cell.length_b   1.000
_cell.length_c   1.000
_cell.angle_alpha   90.00
_cell.angle_beta   90.00
_cell.angle_gamma   90.00
#
_symmetry.space_group_name_H-M   'P 1'
#
loop_
_entity.id
_entity.type
_entity.pdbx_description
1 polymer ?
#
loop_
_entity_poly.entity_id
_entity_poly.type
_entity_poly.pdbx_seq_one_letter_code
_entity_poly.pdbx_strand_id
1 'polypeptide(L)'
;MGVSELIDSINLATRKSSELKDEDRGKLLNACGKLQSSLEGPRDKLMKMIFSSLQPVALGLAVDMQIFDTAAALSAARKEIRAEDLALPKGADTLLVVRVMRLLVGMGYFTEMARETYKPTPLASALVTSSPYGQAVIHFTTQNEVVASLPTYFAKKGYQNPNDAYDATYPTCFQYRDDHSPHHRSYSMV
;
A
#
# COMPACT_ATOMS: atom_id res chain seq x y z
N MET A 1 -21.05 3.55 -31.28
CA MET A 1 -19.72 2.98 -31.08
C MET A 1 -19.85 1.51 -30.73
N GLY A 2 -19.21 0.62 -31.47
CA GLY A 2 -19.17 -0.81 -31.16
C GLY A 2 -18.22 -1.11 -30.00
N VAL A 3 -18.33 -2.29 -29.38
CA VAL A 3 -17.44 -2.69 -28.27
C VAL A 3 -15.97 -2.72 -28.71
N SER A 4 -15.67 -3.21 -29.92
CA SER A 4 -14.31 -3.21 -30.47
C SER A 4 -13.73 -1.79 -30.61
N GLU A 5 -14.53 -0.87 -31.14
CA GLU A 5 -14.13 0.52 -31.35
C GLU A 5 -13.86 1.25 -30.03
N LEU A 6 -14.63 0.93 -28.99
CA LEU A 6 -14.38 1.43 -27.63
C LEU A 6 -13.08 0.86 -27.05
N ILE A 7 -12.82 -0.44 -27.21
CA ILE A 7 -11.58 -1.08 -26.76
C ILE A 7 -10.37 -0.44 -27.44
N ASP A 8 -10.42 -0.23 -28.74
CA ASP A 8 -9.34 0.40 -29.52
C ASP A 8 -9.10 1.85 -29.06
N SER A 9 -10.18 2.60 -28.82
CA SER A 9 -10.10 3.97 -28.30
C SER A 9 -9.46 4.04 -26.92
N ILE A 10 -9.82 3.12 -26.01
CA ILE A 10 -9.22 3.04 -24.67
C ILE A 10 -7.73 2.68 -24.77
N ASN A 11 -7.38 1.67 -25.55
CA ASN A 11 -5.98 1.25 -25.74
C ASN A 11 -5.12 2.36 -26.34
N LEU A 12 -5.68 3.15 -27.27
CA LEU A 12 -5.01 4.31 -27.84
C LEU A 12 -4.81 5.42 -26.80
N ALA A 13 -5.82 5.69 -25.96
CA ALA A 13 -5.72 6.65 -24.88
C ALA A 13 -4.65 6.26 -23.84
N THR A 14 -4.49 4.96 -23.55
CA THR A 14 -3.44 4.47 -22.64
C THR A 14 -2.04 4.86 -23.11
N ARG A 15 -1.77 4.78 -24.42
CA ARG A 15 -0.45 5.13 -25.01
C ARG A 15 -0.12 6.63 -24.93
N LYS A 16 -1.13 7.47 -24.87
CA LYS A 16 -1.01 8.94 -24.79
C LYS A 16 -1.25 9.49 -23.39
N SER A 17 -1.35 8.61 -22.39
CA SER A 17 -1.73 9.00 -21.02
C SER A 17 -0.78 10.02 -20.38
N SER A 18 0.50 10.02 -20.75
CA SER A 18 1.50 11.00 -20.31
C SER A 18 1.34 12.40 -20.92
N GLU A 19 0.57 12.54 -21.99
CA GLU A 19 0.32 13.81 -22.70
C GLU A 19 -0.97 14.50 -22.25
N LEU A 20 -1.76 13.85 -21.39
CA LEU A 20 -3.05 14.36 -20.92
C LEU A 20 -2.86 15.48 -19.91
N LYS A 21 -3.67 16.54 -20.04
CA LYS A 21 -3.82 17.56 -19.00
C LYS A 21 -4.47 16.95 -17.77
N ASP A 22 -4.15 17.47 -16.59
CA ASP A 22 -4.64 16.98 -15.30
C ASP A 22 -6.17 16.88 -15.21
N GLU A 23 -6.88 17.88 -15.74
CA GLU A 23 -8.34 17.90 -15.78
C GLU A 23 -8.91 16.76 -16.65
N ASP A 24 -8.32 16.53 -17.82
CA ASP A 24 -8.73 15.48 -18.76
C ASP A 24 -8.38 14.09 -18.19
N ARG A 25 -7.24 13.96 -17.50
CA ARG A 25 -6.86 12.74 -16.77
C ARG A 25 -7.92 12.38 -15.73
N GLY A 26 -8.36 13.35 -14.92
CA GLY A 26 -9.39 13.14 -13.90
C GLY A 26 -10.74 12.71 -14.48
N LYS A 27 -11.19 13.36 -15.56
CA LYS A 27 -12.42 13.00 -16.27
C LYS A 27 -12.36 11.59 -16.85
N LEU A 28 -11.24 11.23 -17.48
CA LEU A 28 -11.04 9.89 -18.05
C LEU A 28 -11.00 8.81 -16.97
N LEU A 29 -10.28 9.04 -15.87
CA LEU A 29 -10.24 8.11 -14.73
C LEU A 29 -11.65 7.86 -14.16
N ASN A 30 -12.45 8.91 -14.00
CA ASN A 30 -13.83 8.79 -13.53
C ASN A 30 -14.70 7.97 -14.50
N ALA A 31 -14.60 8.24 -15.82
CA ALA A 31 -15.33 7.49 -16.84
C ALA A 31 -14.94 6.00 -16.84
N CYS A 32 -13.65 5.68 -16.77
CA CYS A 32 -13.15 4.31 -16.65
C CYS A 32 -13.64 3.64 -15.36
N GLY A 33 -13.65 4.35 -14.23
CA GLY A 33 -14.16 3.84 -12.97
C GLY A 33 -15.65 3.49 -13.01
N LYS A 34 -16.47 4.32 -13.68
CA LYS A 34 -17.90 4.03 -13.92
C LYS A 34 -18.08 2.80 -14.81
N LEU A 35 -17.33 2.72 -15.91
CA LEU A 35 -17.37 1.58 -16.81
C LEU A 35 -16.98 0.29 -16.08
N GLN A 36 -15.84 0.29 -15.37
CA GLN A 36 -15.39 -0.83 -14.55
C GLN A 36 -16.46 -1.26 -13.54
N SER A 37 -17.04 -0.32 -12.80
CA SER A 37 -18.06 -0.61 -11.79
C SER A 37 -19.33 -1.26 -12.35
N SER A 38 -19.67 -0.96 -13.61
CA SER A 38 -20.80 -1.53 -14.34
C SER A 38 -20.53 -2.93 -14.92
N LEU A 39 -19.26 -3.22 -15.20
CA LEU A 39 -18.81 -4.51 -15.77
C LEU A 39 -18.46 -5.53 -14.69
N GLU A 40 -17.91 -5.10 -13.55
CA GLU A 40 -17.51 -5.99 -12.47
C GLU A 40 -18.73 -6.63 -11.80
N GLY A 41 -18.76 -7.97 -11.78
CA GLY A 41 -19.77 -8.74 -11.06
C GLY A 41 -19.50 -8.78 -9.55
N PRO A 42 -20.44 -9.29 -8.73
CA PRO A 42 -20.26 -9.42 -7.27
C PRO A 42 -19.01 -10.23 -6.90
N ARG A 43 -18.71 -11.29 -7.65
CA ARG A 43 -17.53 -12.13 -7.44
C ARG A 43 -16.23 -11.36 -7.65
N ASP A 44 -16.15 -10.57 -8.72
CA ASP A 44 -14.93 -9.81 -9.05
C ASP A 44 -14.64 -8.77 -7.97
N LYS A 45 -15.69 -8.06 -7.53
CA LYS A 45 -15.59 -7.08 -6.44
C LYS A 45 -15.15 -7.72 -5.13
N LEU A 46 -15.73 -8.87 -4.78
CA LEU A 46 -15.37 -9.57 -3.55
C LEU A 46 -13.91 -10.08 -3.59
N MET A 47 -13.48 -10.69 -4.69
CA MET A 47 -12.11 -11.17 -4.81
C MET A 47 -11.11 -10.01 -4.76
N LYS A 48 -11.39 -8.91 -5.46
CA LYS A 48 -10.57 -7.69 -5.40
C LYS A 48 -10.43 -7.17 -3.98
N MET A 49 -11.53 -7.12 -3.22
CA MET A 49 -11.54 -6.71 -1.82
C MET A 49 -10.72 -7.65 -0.94
N ILE A 50 -10.92 -8.97 -1.03
CA ILE A 50 -10.21 -9.97 -0.22
C ILE A 50 -8.70 -9.83 -0.44
N PHE A 51 -8.26 -9.79 -1.69
CA PHE A 51 -6.83 -9.70 -2.02
C PHE A 51 -6.24 -8.30 -1.84
N SER A 52 -7.06 -7.24 -1.82
CA SER A 52 -6.56 -5.87 -1.59
C SER A 52 -5.91 -5.70 -0.21
N SER A 53 -6.31 -6.50 0.78
CA SER A 53 -5.71 -6.50 2.12
C SER A 53 -4.22 -6.89 2.12
N LEU A 54 -3.76 -7.64 1.11
CA LEU A 54 -2.36 -8.05 0.98
C LEU A 54 -1.45 -6.94 0.44
N GLN A 55 -2.02 -5.96 -0.26
CA GLN A 55 -1.27 -4.86 -0.87
C GLN A 55 -0.54 -3.99 0.16
N PRO A 56 -1.18 -3.46 1.22
CA PRO A 56 -0.48 -2.66 2.23
C PRO A 56 0.57 -3.48 2.98
N VAL A 57 0.35 -4.78 3.19
CA VAL A 57 1.33 -5.68 3.82
C VAL A 57 2.58 -5.82 2.94
N ALA A 58 2.41 -6.05 1.64
CA ALA A 58 3.52 -6.13 0.70
C ALA A 58 4.31 -4.82 0.62
N LEU A 59 3.63 -3.68 0.62
CA LEU A 59 4.27 -2.36 0.62
C LEU A 59 5.04 -2.10 1.92
N GLY A 60 4.44 -2.39 3.08
CA GLY A 60 5.11 -2.26 4.38
C GLY A 60 6.37 -3.11 4.47
N LEU A 61 6.28 -4.39 4.07
CA LEU A 61 7.43 -5.29 3.98
C LEU A 61 8.51 -4.78 3.04
N ALA A 62 8.13 -4.25 1.87
CA ALA A 62 9.07 -3.75 0.89
C ALA A 62 9.82 -2.49 1.34
N VAL A 63 9.12 -1.59 2.04
CA VAL A 63 9.74 -0.41 2.67
C VAL A 63 10.69 -0.84 3.80
N ASP A 64 10.24 -1.74 4.68
CA ASP A 64 11.06 -2.22 5.80
C ASP A 64 12.31 -2.98 5.33
N MET A 65 12.18 -3.78 4.27
CA MET A 65 13.31 -4.44 3.59
C MET A 65 14.17 -3.51 2.73
N GLN A 66 13.83 -2.22 2.63
CA GLN A 66 14.53 -1.22 1.80
C GLN A 66 14.60 -1.60 0.31
N ILE A 67 13.59 -2.30 -0.21
CA ILE A 67 13.52 -2.75 -1.60
C ILE A 67 13.49 -1.54 -2.55
N PHE A 68 12.65 -0.54 -2.24
CA PHE A 68 12.52 0.65 -3.07
C PHE A 68 13.79 1.50 -3.10
N ASP A 69 14.42 1.71 -1.94
CA ASP A 69 15.69 2.46 -1.83
C ASP A 69 16.82 1.75 -2.59
N THR A 70 16.93 0.42 -2.41
CA THR A 70 17.95 -0.40 -3.09
C THR A 70 17.75 -0.40 -4.60
N ALA A 71 16.51 -0.60 -5.05
CA ALA A 71 16.18 -0.55 -6.47
C ALA A 71 16.48 0.82 -7.10
N ALA A 72 16.21 1.92 -6.37
CA ALA A 72 16.54 3.27 -6.82
C ALA A 72 18.05 3.48 -6.95
N ALA A 73 18.83 3.04 -5.95
CA ALA A 73 20.29 3.14 -5.96
C ALA A 73 20.91 2.34 -7.12
N LEU A 74 20.48 1.08 -7.31
CA LEU A 74 20.94 0.23 -8.41
C LEU A 74 20.55 0.78 -9.78
N SER A 75 19.31 1.30 -9.92
CA SER A 75 18.86 1.95 -11.15
C SER A 75 19.69 3.18 -11.51
N ALA A 76 19.99 4.04 -10.52
CA ALA A 76 20.85 5.20 -10.71
C ALA A 76 22.26 4.81 -11.16
N ALA A 77 22.77 3.68 -10.64
CA ALA A 77 24.05 3.09 -11.04
C ALA A 77 23.98 2.29 -12.36
N ARG A 78 22.81 2.22 -13.02
CA ARG A 78 22.55 1.42 -14.23
C ARG A 78 22.90 -0.07 -14.05
N LYS A 79 22.71 -0.59 -12.85
CA LYS A 79 22.93 -2.00 -12.52
C LYS A 79 21.65 -2.80 -12.68
N GLU A 80 21.81 -4.08 -13.00
CA GLU A 80 20.72 -5.04 -12.92
C GLU A 80 20.25 -5.17 -11.46
N ILE A 81 18.95 -5.37 -11.25
CA ILE A 81 18.36 -5.52 -9.91
C ILE A 81 17.92 -6.97 -9.77
N ARG A 82 18.68 -7.75 -8.99
CA ARG A 82 18.34 -9.16 -8.71
C ARG A 82 17.74 -9.29 -7.31
N ALA A 83 16.96 -10.35 -7.10
CA ALA A 83 16.37 -10.63 -5.79
C ALA A 83 17.42 -10.73 -4.67
N GLU A 84 18.60 -11.26 -4.99
CA GLU A 84 19.74 -11.36 -4.08
C GLU A 84 20.19 -9.96 -3.60
N ASP A 85 20.33 -8.99 -4.52
CA ASP A 85 20.73 -7.62 -4.18
C ASP A 85 19.71 -6.92 -3.28
N LEU A 86 18.41 -7.17 -3.54
CA LEU A 86 17.31 -6.62 -2.75
C LEU A 86 17.23 -7.22 -1.34
N ALA A 87 17.83 -8.39 -1.11
CA ALA A 87 17.84 -9.05 0.19
C ALA A 87 18.97 -8.55 1.12
N LEU A 88 20.09 -8.09 0.53
CA LEU A 88 21.30 -7.68 1.25
C LEU A 88 21.08 -6.63 2.36
N PRO A 89 20.32 -5.54 2.17
CA PRO A 89 20.25 -4.44 3.13
C PRO A 89 19.78 -4.86 4.53
N LYS A 90 18.91 -5.87 4.60
CA LYS A 90 18.36 -6.41 5.85
C LYS A 90 18.80 -7.85 6.14
N GLY A 91 19.64 -8.43 5.29
CA GLY A 91 19.96 -9.87 5.37
C GLY A 91 18.71 -10.74 5.27
N ALA A 92 17.73 -10.34 4.45
CA ALA A 92 16.48 -11.06 4.29
C ALA A 92 16.72 -12.39 3.54
N ASP A 93 15.85 -13.38 3.77
CA ASP A 93 15.85 -14.58 2.95
C ASP A 93 15.43 -14.24 1.51
N THR A 94 16.23 -14.66 0.53
CA THR A 94 15.99 -14.32 -0.89
C THR A 94 14.65 -14.87 -1.39
N LEU A 95 14.21 -16.05 -0.92
CA LEU A 95 12.92 -16.60 -1.33
C LEU A 95 11.76 -15.76 -0.77
N LEU A 96 11.89 -15.20 0.43
CA LEU A 96 10.93 -14.23 0.96
C LEU A 96 10.87 -12.97 0.08
N VAL A 97 12.03 -12.41 -0.29
CA VAL A 97 12.10 -11.23 -1.19
C VAL A 97 11.43 -11.54 -2.52
N VAL A 98 11.68 -12.70 -3.13
CA VAL A 98 11.00 -13.12 -4.37
C VAL A 98 9.48 -13.17 -4.20
N ARG A 99 8.97 -13.65 -3.06
CA ARG A 99 7.52 -13.67 -2.80
C ARG A 99 6.94 -12.26 -2.70
N VAL A 100 7.63 -11.33 -2.04
CA VAL A 100 7.21 -9.92 -1.98
C VAL A 100 7.27 -9.27 -3.35
N MET A 101 8.35 -9.51 -4.11
CA MET A 101 8.50 -8.97 -5.47
C MET A 101 7.39 -9.44 -6.41
N ARG A 102 6.89 -10.68 -6.30
CA ARG A 102 5.72 -11.13 -7.09
C ARG A 102 4.48 -10.30 -6.83
N LEU A 103 4.22 -9.90 -5.59
CA LEU A 103 3.12 -9.00 -5.25
C LEU A 103 3.36 -7.60 -5.83
N LEU A 104 4.57 -7.06 -5.66
CA LEU A 104 4.92 -5.73 -6.17
C LEU A 104 4.88 -5.65 -7.71
N VAL A 105 5.24 -6.74 -8.39
CA VAL A 105 5.11 -6.86 -9.86
C VAL A 105 3.63 -6.93 -10.24
N GLY A 106 2.83 -7.76 -9.56
CA GLY A 106 1.38 -7.82 -9.78
C GLY A 106 0.65 -6.50 -9.52
N MET A 107 1.20 -5.66 -8.63
CA MET A 107 0.72 -4.32 -8.32
C MET A 107 1.26 -3.23 -9.27
N GLY A 108 2.19 -3.56 -10.17
CA GLY A 108 2.74 -2.62 -11.16
C GLY A 108 3.83 -1.68 -10.64
N TYR A 109 4.41 -1.95 -9.46
CA TYR A 109 5.58 -1.21 -8.95
C TYR A 109 6.87 -1.65 -9.65
N PHE A 110 6.93 -2.92 -10.05
CA PHE A 110 8.08 -3.48 -10.76
C PHE A 110 7.63 -4.26 -11.98
N THR A 111 8.55 -4.46 -12.91
CA THR A 111 8.42 -5.40 -14.02
C THR A 111 9.50 -6.47 -13.87
N GLU A 112 9.10 -7.74 -13.89
CA GLU A 112 10.05 -8.85 -13.94
C GLU A 112 10.56 -9.00 -15.39
N MET A 113 11.86 -8.81 -15.58
CA MET A 113 12.51 -8.83 -16.90
C MET A 113 13.03 -10.22 -17.26
N ALA A 114 13.47 -10.96 -16.25
CA ALA A 114 13.92 -12.35 -16.29
C ALA A 114 13.70 -12.95 -14.91
N ARG A 115 13.95 -14.26 -14.74
CA ARG A 115 13.78 -14.94 -13.47
C ARG A 115 14.52 -14.19 -12.36
N GLU A 116 13.76 -13.67 -11.39
CA GLU A 116 14.30 -13.00 -10.20
C GLU A 116 15.10 -11.71 -10.51
N THR A 117 14.86 -11.11 -11.68
CA THR A 117 15.45 -9.85 -12.14
C THR A 117 14.36 -8.84 -12.43
N TYR A 118 14.49 -7.63 -11.88
CA TYR A 118 13.42 -6.64 -11.85
C TYR A 118 13.83 -5.28 -12.42
N LYS A 119 12.84 -4.52 -12.86
CA LYS A 119 12.96 -3.12 -13.25
C LYS A 119 11.90 -2.29 -12.53
N PRO A 120 12.25 -1.21 -11.82
CA PRO A 120 11.26 -0.36 -11.17
C PRO A 120 10.46 0.43 -12.20
N THR A 121 9.16 0.60 -11.94
CA THR A 121 8.31 1.55 -12.66
C THR A 121 8.40 2.93 -11.99
N PRO A 122 7.88 4.01 -12.63
CA PRO A 122 7.84 5.33 -11.99
C PRO A 122 7.13 5.34 -10.62
N LEU A 123 6.19 4.41 -10.39
CA LEU A 123 5.51 4.26 -9.09
C LEU A 123 6.44 3.73 -8.00
N ALA A 124 7.35 2.80 -8.30
CA ALA A 124 8.33 2.33 -7.31
C ALA A 124 9.27 3.46 -6.88
N SER A 125 9.72 4.29 -7.82
CA SER A 125 10.57 5.46 -7.51
C SER A 125 9.87 6.47 -6.60
N ALA A 126 8.54 6.55 -6.65
CA ALA A 126 7.77 7.42 -5.77
C ALA A 126 7.72 6.90 -4.31
N LEU A 127 8.03 5.62 -4.06
CA LEU A 127 7.95 4.98 -2.74
C LEU A 127 9.30 4.74 -2.04
N VAL A 128 10.37 5.38 -2.51
CA VAL A 128 11.63 5.47 -1.78
C VAL A 128 11.35 6.01 -0.37
N THR A 129 12.02 5.48 0.66
CA THR A 129 11.66 5.73 2.06
C THR A 129 11.72 7.21 2.42
N SER A 130 12.63 7.97 1.82
CA SER A 130 12.74 9.43 2.02
C SER A 130 11.61 10.24 1.38
N SER A 131 10.76 9.63 0.56
CA SER A 131 9.66 10.33 -0.08
C SER A 131 8.45 10.48 0.86
N PRO A 132 7.62 11.53 0.69
CA PRO A 132 6.36 11.66 1.42
C PRO A 132 5.43 10.46 1.27
N TYR A 133 5.42 9.82 0.10
CA TYR A 133 4.59 8.63 -0.15
C TYR A 133 5.14 7.38 0.54
N GLY A 134 6.47 7.22 0.60
CA GLY A 134 7.10 6.16 1.37
C GLY A 134 6.78 6.28 2.86
N GLN A 135 6.87 7.50 3.41
CA GLN A 135 6.48 7.78 4.80
C GLN A 135 4.98 7.55 5.05
N ALA A 136 4.12 7.90 4.10
CA ALA A 136 2.69 7.61 4.19
C ALA A 136 2.41 6.10 4.27
N VAL A 137 3.10 5.28 3.47
CA VAL A 137 2.98 3.81 3.54
C VAL A 137 3.35 3.28 4.92
N ILE A 138 4.46 3.76 5.51
CA ILE A 138 4.86 3.37 6.87
C ILE A 138 3.76 3.75 7.87
N HIS A 139 3.30 5.00 7.83
CA HIS A 139 2.26 5.46 8.74
C HIS A 139 0.98 4.63 8.65
N PHE A 140 0.45 4.40 7.44
CA PHE A 140 -0.79 3.64 7.26
C PHE A 140 -0.64 2.16 7.61
N THR A 141 0.51 1.55 7.37
CA THR A 141 0.73 0.13 7.71
C THR A 141 0.76 -0.09 9.22
N THR A 142 1.32 0.84 10.00
CA THR A 142 1.25 0.79 11.48
C THR A 142 -0.18 0.89 12.03
N GLN A 143 -1.11 1.36 11.22
CA GLN A 143 -2.52 1.54 11.60
C GLN A 143 -3.40 0.31 11.33
N ASN A 144 -2.89 -0.67 10.57
CA ASN A 144 -3.67 -1.84 10.19
C ASN A 144 -4.11 -2.68 11.40
N GLU A 145 -3.31 -2.76 12.47
CA GLU A 145 -3.68 -3.48 13.68
C GLU A 145 -4.92 -2.86 14.35
N VAL A 146 -4.94 -1.54 14.47
CA VAL A 146 -6.08 -0.78 14.99
C VAL A 146 -7.32 -1.06 14.15
N VAL A 147 -7.21 -0.92 12.83
CA VAL A 147 -8.32 -1.14 11.89
C VAL A 147 -8.86 -2.57 11.99
N ALA A 148 -7.98 -3.56 12.08
CA ALA A 148 -8.37 -4.98 12.21
C ALA A 148 -9.07 -5.27 13.55
N SER A 149 -8.77 -4.51 14.61
CA SER A 149 -9.40 -4.67 15.93
C SER A 149 -10.80 -4.05 16.04
N LEU A 150 -11.18 -3.13 15.13
CA LEU A 150 -12.43 -2.36 15.20
C LEU A 150 -13.69 -3.23 15.32
N PRO A 151 -13.86 -4.34 14.56
CA PRO A 151 -15.07 -5.16 14.69
C PRO A 151 -15.23 -5.72 16.11
N THR A 152 -14.14 -6.21 16.71
CA THR A 152 -14.13 -6.73 18.09
C THR A 152 -14.40 -5.63 19.11
N TYR A 153 -13.81 -4.46 18.91
CA TYR A 153 -14.04 -3.30 19.78
C TYR A 153 -15.51 -2.86 19.77
N PHE A 154 -16.09 -2.65 18.59
CA PHE A 154 -17.48 -2.20 18.48
C PHE A 154 -18.46 -3.26 19.00
N ALA A 155 -18.18 -4.55 18.80
CA ALA A 155 -18.97 -5.61 19.42
C ALA A 155 -18.96 -5.52 20.95
N LYS A 156 -17.79 -5.30 21.58
CA LYS A 156 -17.65 -5.13 23.03
C LYS A 156 -18.37 -3.89 23.56
N LYS A 157 -18.39 -2.80 22.79
CA LYS A 157 -19.01 -1.52 23.17
C LYS A 157 -20.48 -1.41 22.76
N GLY A 158 -21.11 -2.49 22.27
CA GLY A 158 -22.51 -2.47 21.83
C GLY A 158 -22.75 -1.50 20.67
N TYR A 159 -21.76 -1.37 19.77
CA TYR A 159 -21.77 -0.49 18.60
C TYR A 159 -22.07 0.98 18.92
N GLN A 160 -21.68 1.44 20.12
CA GLN A 160 -21.81 2.84 20.53
C GLN A 160 -20.66 3.69 19.98
N ASN A 161 -20.92 4.98 19.82
CA ASN A 161 -19.90 5.95 19.39
C ASN A 161 -18.81 6.08 20.47
N PRO A 162 -17.51 5.96 20.15
CA PRO A 162 -16.43 6.29 21.08
C PRO A 162 -16.48 7.77 21.47
N ASN A 163 -16.72 8.04 22.75
CA ASN A 163 -16.75 9.41 23.31
C ASN A 163 -15.52 9.71 24.20
N ASP A 164 -14.60 8.76 24.33
CA ASP A 164 -13.35 8.90 25.07
C ASP A 164 -12.17 8.47 24.18
N ALA A 165 -11.21 9.37 23.99
CA ALA A 165 -10.02 9.13 23.19
C ALA A 165 -9.06 8.12 23.82
N TYR A 166 -9.13 7.90 25.14
CA TYR A 166 -8.31 6.93 25.87
C TYR A 166 -8.98 5.54 25.96
N ASP A 167 -10.27 5.47 25.63
CA ASP A 167 -11.04 4.23 25.49
C ASP A 167 -11.16 3.80 24.01
N ALA A 168 -10.68 4.64 23.08
CA ALA A 168 -10.66 4.37 21.65
C ALA A 168 -9.43 3.54 21.25
N THR A 169 -9.61 2.67 20.26
CA THR A 169 -8.77 1.54 19.81
C THR A 169 -7.33 1.79 19.39
N TYR A 170 -6.61 2.82 19.83
CA TYR A 170 -5.15 2.86 19.59
C TYR A 170 -4.33 2.05 20.59
N PRO A 171 -4.78 1.90 21.84
CA PRO A 171 -4.11 1.00 22.77
C PRO A 171 -5.09 0.33 23.74
N THR A 172 -5.34 -0.97 23.58
CA THR A 172 -5.12 -1.84 24.76
C THR A 172 -3.64 -2.26 24.85
N CYS A 173 -2.80 -1.93 23.86
CA CYS A 173 -1.50 -2.56 23.64
C CYS A 173 -0.25 -1.80 24.15
N PHE A 174 -0.29 -0.47 24.38
CA PHE A 174 0.81 0.19 25.11
C PHE A 174 0.57 0.33 26.61
N GLN A 175 -0.57 -0.17 27.11
CA GLN A 175 -0.89 -0.19 28.54
C GLN A 175 -0.80 -1.62 29.09
N TYR A 176 0.41 -2.19 29.12
CA TYR A 176 0.93 -2.51 30.45
C TYR A 176 1.07 -1.13 31.11
N ARG A 177 0.21 -0.75 32.06
CA ARG A 177 0.57 -1.02 33.44
C ARG A 177 2.05 -0.68 33.64
N ASP A 178 2.35 0.62 33.72
CA ASP A 178 3.36 1.08 34.68
C ASP A 178 2.77 0.75 36.07
N ASP A 179 2.82 -0.53 36.41
CA ASP A 179 2.24 -1.06 37.62
C ASP A 179 3.13 -0.84 38.83
N HIS A 180 4.14 0.04 38.73
CA HIS A 180 5.00 0.44 39.83
C HIS A 180 5.25 1.95 39.84
N SER A 181 4.24 2.75 40.21
CA SER A 181 4.38 3.78 41.26
C SER A 181 3.05 4.56 41.45
N PRO A 182 2.47 4.62 42.67
CA PRO A 182 1.31 5.44 42.93
C PRO A 182 1.78 6.88 43.13
N HIS A 183 1.27 7.86 42.38
CA HIS A 183 0.96 9.20 42.91
C HIS A 183 0.24 10.07 41.85
N HIS A 184 -0.91 10.58 42.27
CA HIS A 184 -1.68 11.66 41.67
C HIS A 184 -0.83 12.81 41.08
N ARG A 185 -1.31 13.38 39.96
CA ARG A 185 -1.61 14.82 39.88
C ARG A 185 -2.52 15.14 38.70
N SER A 186 -3.68 15.67 39.06
CA SER A 186 -4.58 16.49 38.26
C SER A 186 -3.86 17.64 37.57
N TYR A 187 -4.16 17.89 36.30
CA TYR A 187 -3.93 19.20 35.69
C TYR A 187 -5.16 19.63 34.86
N SER A 188 -5.78 20.70 35.32
CA SER A 188 -6.81 21.49 34.64
C SER A 188 -6.11 22.44 33.68
N MET A 189 -6.52 22.50 32.41
CA MET A 189 -6.09 23.57 31.49
C MET A 189 -7.12 24.70 31.51
N VAL A 190 -6.65 25.87 31.94
CA VAL A 190 -7.04 27.17 31.39
C VAL A 190 -6.19 27.40 30.14
#